data_AF-A0A183D9L2-F1
#
_entry.id   AF-A0A183D9L2-F1
#
_cell.length_a   1.000
_cell.length_b   1.000
_cell.length_c   1.000
_cell.angle_alpha   90.00
_cell.angle_beta   90.00
_cell.angle_gamma   90.00
#
_symmetry.space_group_name_H-M   'P 1'
#
loop_
_entity.id
_entity.type
_entity.pdbx_description
1 polymer ?
#
loop_
_entity_poly.entity_id
_entity_poly.type
_entity_poly.pdbx_seq_one_letter_code
_entity_poly.pdbx_strand_id
1 'polypeptide(L)'
;MLSEKARKFIEENVKLMKPNAVHICDGSKEEADELICQMVGNGMLKQLNAYENNYICRTDPRDVARVESKTWMITPEKFDSVCRTAEGVKPIMGNWMSPEQFEKEKHSRFPGCMNGRTMYVIPFSMGPVGGPISKIGIQVTDSSYVVLCMRIMTRVTPKVWETLGNNDFVKCIHSVGAPEPLKRMFFDCIMHTYRLNYGSNFSFRLIVNTRYYVILKFYKYGLLLAELQNMPL
;
A
#
# COMPACT_ATOMS: atom_id res chain seq x y z
N MET A 1 12.31 18.53 -8.42
CA MET A 1 13.21 17.39 -8.72
C MET A 1 13.05 16.34 -7.63
N LEU A 2 13.05 15.05 -7.97
CA LEU A 2 12.98 13.97 -6.98
C LEU A 2 14.21 14.00 -6.07
N SER A 3 14.01 13.74 -4.77
CA SER A 3 15.14 13.63 -3.85
C SER A 3 15.98 12.39 -4.14
N GLU A 4 17.26 12.43 -3.79
CA GLU A 4 18.18 11.32 -4.05
C GLU A 4 17.71 10.03 -3.37
N LYS A 5 17.20 10.13 -2.14
CA LYS A 5 16.63 9.00 -1.38
C LYS A 5 15.41 8.40 -2.07
N ALA A 6 14.50 9.24 -2.60
CA ALA A 6 13.32 8.79 -3.32
C ALA A 6 13.71 8.10 -4.63
N ARG A 7 14.63 8.71 -5.39
CA ARG A 7 15.14 8.14 -6.64
C ARG A 7 15.79 6.77 -6.41
N LYS A 8 16.68 6.66 -5.43
CA LYS A 8 17.33 5.38 -5.08
C LYS A 8 16.30 4.30 -4.72
N PHE A 9 15.29 4.64 -3.93
CA PHE A 9 14.21 3.72 -3.59
C PHE A 9 13.43 3.25 -4.83
N ILE A 10 13.10 4.15 -5.75
CA ILE A 10 12.40 3.80 -7.00
C ILE A 10 13.31 2.90 -7.86
N GLU A 11 14.56 3.29 -8.09
CA GLU A 11 15.51 2.53 -8.91
C GLU A 11 15.77 1.12 -8.36
N GLU A 12 15.90 0.95 -7.05
CA GLU A 12 16.06 -0.35 -6.39
C GLU A 12 14.85 -1.26 -6.67
N ASN A 13 13.63 -0.72 -6.56
CA ASN A 13 12.41 -1.50 -6.81
C ASN A 13 12.19 -1.79 -8.30
N VAL A 14 12.56 -0.87 -9.20
CA VAL A 14 12.52 -1.10 -10.64
C VAL A 14 13.43 -2.26 -11.03
N LYS A 15 14.67 -2.29 -10.50
CA LYS A 15 15.62 -3.40 -10.73
C LYS A 15 15.08 -4.73 -10.21
N LEU A 16 14.43 -4.72 -9.04
CA LEU A 16 13.88 -5.93 -8.42
C LEU A 16 12.65 -6.45 -9.18
N MET A 17 11.65 -5.60 -9.41
CA MET A 17 10.32 -5.99 -9.87
C MET A 17 10.17 -6.02 -11.39
N LYS A 18 11.10 -5.41 -12.13
CA LYS A 18 11.17 -5.36 -13.59
C LYS A 18 9.86 -4.89 -14.27
N PRO A 19 9.33 -3.71 -13.92
CA PRO A 19 8.18 -3.15 -14.63
C PRO A 19 8.54 -2.75 -16.07
N ASN A 20 7.54 -2.69 -16.95
CA ASN A 20 7.71 -2.24 -18.33
C ASN A 20 7.84 -0.71 -18.43
N ALA A 21 7.10 0.00 -17.59
CA ALA A 21 7.13 1.46 -17.51
C ALA A 21 7.04 1.92 -16.05
N VAL A 22 7.51 3.14 -15.78
CA VAL A 22 7.38 3.79 -14.47
C VAL A 22 6.58 5.06 -14.65
N HIS A 23 5.50 5.20 -13.88
CA HIS A 23 4.62 6.36 -13.88
C HIS A 23 4.65 7.03 -12.52
N ILE A 24 4.98 8.32 -12.47
CA ILE A 24 5.02 9.07 -11.22
C ILE A 24 3.72 9.85 -11.09
N CYS A 25 2.96 9.54 -10.03
CA CYS A 25 1.65 10.13 -9.86
C CYS A 25 1.72 11.57 -9.38
N ASP A 26 0.94 12.43 -10.01
CA ASP A 26 0.80 13.84 -9.65
C ASP A 26 -0.46 14.11 -8.81
N GLY A 27 -1.44 13.20 -8.84
CA GLY A 27 -2.72 13.32 -8.13
C GLY A 27 -3.73 14.23 -8.83
N SER A 28 -3.45 14.66 -10.06
CA SER A 28 -4.31 15.52 -10.86
C SER A 28 -5.66 14.86 -11.16
N LYS A 29 -6.61 15.65 -11.68
CA LYS A 29 -7.89 15.09 -12.10
C LYS A 29 -7.73 14.38 -13.44
N GLU A 30 -6.90 14.94 -14.32
CA GLU A 30 -6.56 14.44 -15.64
C GLU A 30 -5.95 13.03 -15.54
N GLU A 31 -4.98 12.84 -14.64
CA GLU A 31 -4.40 11.52 -14.34
C GLU A 31 -5.49 10.52 -13.88
N ALA A 32 -6.38 10.95 -12.98
CA ALA A 32 -7.42 10.07 -12.47
C ALA A 32 -8.42 9.68 -13.57
N ASP A 33 -8.82 10.62 -14.41
CA ASP A 33 -9.76 10.41 -15.51
C ASP A 33 -9.15 9.48 -16.58
N GLU A 34 -7.86 9.62 -16.88
CA GLU A 34 -7.13 8.70 -17.76
C GLU A 34 -7.09 7.27 -17.21
N LEU A 35 -6.73 7.11 -15.93
CA LEU A 35 -6.70 5.80 -15.29
C LEU A 35 -8.10 5.17 -15.23
N ILE A 36 -9.13 5.94 -14.90
CA ILE A 36 -10.51 5.47 -14.89
C ILE A 36 -10.92 5.00 -16.29
N CYS A 37 -10.62 5.78 -17.34
CA CYS A 37 -10.95 5.43 -18.71
C CYS A 37 -10.29 4.11 -19.12
N GLN A 38 -8.99 3.94 -18.81
CA GLN A 38 -8.27 2.68 -19.05
C GLN A 38 -8.89 1.49 -18.30
N MET A 39 -9.26 1.69 -17.03
CA MET A 39 -9.86 0.66 -16.18
C MET A 39 -11.31 0.32 -16.55
N VAL A 40 -12.05 1.24 -17.17
CA VAL A 40 -13.35 0.95 -17.76
C VAL A 40 -13.17 0.18 -19.06
N GLY A 41 -12.22 0.60 -19.91
CA GLY A 41 -11.90 -0.06 -21.18
C GLY A 41 -11.42 -1.50 -21.01
N ASN A 42 -10.67 -1.80 -19.95
CA ASN A 42 -10.21 -3.16 -19.63
C ASN A 42 -11.23 -4.01 -18.85
N GLY A 43 -12.39 -3.44 -18.47
CA GLY A 43 -13.47 -4.13 -17.77
C GLY A 43 -13.26 -4.32 -16.26
N MET A 44 -12.23 -3.73 -15.65
CA MET A 44 -12.02 -3.78 -14.19
C MET A 44 -13.01 -2.87 -13.45
N LEU A 45 -13.32 -1.70 -14.01
CA LEU A 45 -14.34 -0.79 -13.50
C LEU A 45 -15.57 -0.79 -14.40
N LYS A 46 -16.74 -0.68 -13.76
CA LYS A 46 -18.00 -0.39 -14.46
C LYS A 46 -18.59 0.89 -13.92
N GLN A 47 -18.90 1.84 -14.81
CA GLN A 47 -19.56 3.08 -14.44
C GLN A 47 -21.00 2.81 -13.96
N LEU A 48 -21.40 3.51 -12.90
CA LEU A 48 -22.76 3.45 -12.34
C LEU A 48 -23.56 4.64 -12.86
N ASN A 49 -24.39 4.41 -13.89
CA ASN A 49 -25.15 5.48 -14.56
C ASN A 49 -26.18 6.19 -13.66
N ALA A 50 -26.51 5.63 -12.50
CA ALA A 50 -27.43 6.25 -11.54
C ALA A 50 -26.78 7.38 -10.72
N TYR A 51 -25.46 7.53 -10.76
CA TYR A 51 -24.71 8.51 -9.95
C TYR A 51 -23.60 9.18 -10.78
N GLU A 52 -23.17 10.36 -10.34
CA GLU A 52 -22.11 11.11 -11.00
C GLU A 52 -20.72 10.67 -10.53
N ASN A 53 -19.86 10.25 -11.46
CA ASN A 53 -18.48 9.86 -11.18
C ASN A 53 -18.34 8.67 -10.19
N ASN A 54 -19.31 7.74 -10.21
CA ASN A 54 -19.26 6.50 -9.43
C ASN A 54 -18.94 5.29 -10.29
N TYR A 55 -18.11 4.40 -9.75
CA TYR A 55 -17.70 3.17 -10.41
C TYR A 55 -17.79 1.99 -9.44
N ILE A 56 -18.07 0.81 -9.99
CA ILE A 56 -18.01 -0.46 -9.26
C ILE A 56 -16.84 -1.30 -9.76
N CYS A 57 -16.02 -1.77 -8.82
CA CYS A 57 -14.99 -2.78 -9.04
C CYS A 57 -15.45 -4.10 -8.41
N ARG A 58 -15.19 -5.23 -9.08
CA ARG A 58 -15.46 -6.58 -8.55
C ARG A 58 -14.15 -7.34 -8.45
N THR A 59 -13.78 -7.77 -7.25
CA THR A 59 -12.54 -8.51 -6.99
C THR A 59 -12.76 -10.02 -7.08
N ASP A 60 -11.67 -10.78 -7.15
CA ASP A 60 -11.71 -12.23 -7.03
C ASP A 60 -12.28 -12.62 -5.65
N PRO A 61 -13.20 -13.61 -5.55
CA PRO A 61 -13.76 -14.05 -4.26
C PRO A 61 -12.72 -14.52 -3.24
N ARG A 62 -11.50 -14.84 -3.69
CA ARG A 62 -10.37 -15.21 -2.83
C ARG A 62 -9.64 -14.01 -2.24
N ASP A 63 -9.82 -12.81 -2.80
CA ASP A 63 -9.30 -11.55 -2.26
C ASP A 63 -10.43 -10.55 -1.99
N VAL A 64 -11.21 -10.86 -0.96
CA VAL A 64 -12.35 -10.06 -0.49
C VAL A 64 -12.15 -9.54 0.92
N ALA A 65 -11.16 -10.07 1.64
CA ALA A 65 -11.00 -9.81 3.06
C ALA A 65 -9.54 -9.88 3.46
N ARG A 66 -9.23 -9.16 4.54
CA ARG A 66 -7.93 -9.21 5.17
C ARG A 66 -7.63 -10.62 5.66
N VAL A 67 -6.46 -11.13 5.28
CA VAL A 67 -5.95 -12.41 5.75
C VAL A 67 -4.97 -12.17 6.89
N GLU A 68 -5.48 -12.13 8.13
CA GLU A 68 -4.67 -11.84 9.33
C GLU A 68 -3.51 -12.83 9.49
N SER A 69 -3.72 -14.11 9.17
CA SER A 69 -2.70 -15.15 9.21
C SER A 69 -1.54 -14.92 8.25
N LYS A 70 -1.70 -14.04 7.26
CA LYS A 70 -0.65 -13.64 6.30
C LYS A 70 -0.15 -12.21 6.55
N THR A 71 -0.57 -11.57 7.65
CA THR A 71 -0.02 -10.28 8.06
C THR A 71 1.04 -10.45 9.13
N TRP A 72 2.23 -9.91 8.88
CA TRP A 72 3.40 -10.10 9.73
C TRP A 72 4.00 -8.78 10.17
N MET A 73 4.57 -8.76 11.37
CA MET A 73 5.39 -7.69 11.91
C MET A 73 6.84 -8.14 11.92
N ILE A 74 7.72 -7.29 11.40
CA ILE A 74 9.15 -7.57 11.33
C ILE A 74 9.87 -6.64 12.31
N THR A 75 10.46 -7.25 13.33
CA THR A 75 11.30 -6.62 14.35
C THR A 75 12.48 -7.54 14.65
N PRO A 76 13.66 -7.02 15.04
CA PRO A 76 14.81 -7.86 15.41
C PRO A 76 14.43 -8.86 16.50
N GLU A 77 13.82 -8.37 17.58
CA GLU A 77 13.33 -9.20 18.67
C GLU A 77 11.83 -9.48 18.52
N LYS A 78 11.43 -10.73 18.77
CA LYS A 78 10.03 -11.16 18.67
C LYS A 78 9.11 -10.37 19.59
N PHE A 79 9.51 -10.22 20.84
CA PHE A 79 8.66 -9.66 21.89
C PHE A 79 8.51 -8.14 21.84
N ASP A 80 9.21 -7.45 20.94
CA ASP A 80 8.97 -6.03 20.64
C ASP A 80 7.64 -5.81 19.91
N SER A 81 7.16 -6.83 19.21
CA SER A 81 5.96 -6.74 18.35
C SER A 81 4.80 -7.60 18.83
N VAL A 82 5.09 -8.74 19.47
CA VAL A 82 4.06 -9.68 19.95
C VAL A 82 4.23 -9.96 21.44
N CYS A 83 3.11 -10.07 22.17
CA CYS A 83 3.15 -10.43 23.58
C CYS A 83 3.60 -11.88 23.78
N ARG A 84 4.20 -12.14 24.95
CA ARG A 84 4.40 -13.52 25.42
C ARG A 84 3.04 -14.20 25.56
N THR A 85 2.95 -15.41 25.04
CA THR A 85 1.76 -16.26 25.09
C THR A 85 2.14 -17.58 25.74
N ALA A 86 1.22 -18.17 26.48
CA ALA A 86 1.42 -19.50 27.05
C ALA A 86 1.62 -20.54 25.94
N GLU A 87 2.29 -21.63 26.27
CA GLU A 87 2.53 -22.72 25.33
C GLU A 87 1.19 -23.28 24.79
N GLY A 88 1.12 -23.51 23.48
CA GLY A 88 -0.11 -23.94 22.80
C GLY A 88 -1.13 -22.84 22.46
N VAL A 89 -0.95 -21.61 22.96
CA VAL A 89 -1.87 -20.49 22.67
C VAL A 89 -1.40 -19.71 21.44
N LYS A 90 -2.29 -19.58 20.44
CA LYS A 90 -2.02 -18.75 19.26
C LYS A 90 -2.07 -17.26 19.64
N PRO A 91 -1.07 -16.44 19.27
CA PRO A 91 -1.09 -15.01 19.52
C PRO A 91 -2.25 -14.32 18.78
N ILE A 92 -3.06 -13.55 19.53
CA ILE A 92 -4.21 -12.80 18.98
C ILE A 92 -3.78 -11.40 18.50
N MET A 93 -2.72 -10.83 19.10
CA MET A 93 -2.24 -9.46 18.84
C MET A 93 -1.57 -9.28 17.47
N GLY A 94 -1.09 -10.37 16.86
CA GLY A 94 -0.49 -10.37 15.52
C GLY A 94 0.60 -11.43 15.36
N ASN A 95 1.09 -11.56 14.13
CA ASN A 95 2.18 -12.48 13.81
C ASN A 95 3.51 -11.74 13.73
N TRP A 96 4.58 -12.42 14.13
CA TRP A 96 5.95 -11.92 14.02
C TRP A 96 6.77 -12.80 13.07
N MET A 97 7.63 -12.18 12.27
CA MET A 97 8.58 -12.83 11.37
C MET A 97 9.95 -12.20 11.56
N SER A 98 11.01 -13.02 11.57
CA SER A 98 12.38 -12.50 11.69
C SER A 98 12.79 -11.72 10.43
N PRO A 99 13.71 -10.74 10.54
CA PRO A 99 14.23 -10.00 9.39
C PRO A 99 14.82 -10.92 8.31
N GLU A 100 15.54 -11.97 8.71
CA GLU A 100 16.14 -12.94 7.79
C GLU A 100 15.09 -13.73 7.01
N GLN A 101 14.03 -14.17 7.69
CA GLN A 101 12.93 -14.87 7.04
C GLN A 101 12.20 -13.93 6.08
N PHE A 102 11.96 -12.69 6.50
CA PHE A 102 11.34 -11.69 5.65
C PHE A 102 12.13 -11.43 4.37
N GLU A 103 13.46 -11.31 4.44
CA GLU A 103 14.28 -11.12 3.24
C GLU A 103 14.21 -12.33 2.30
N LYS A 104 14.19 -13.56 2.81
CA LYS A 104 13.96 -14.77 1.98
C LYS A 104 12.60 -14.72 1.29
N GLU A 105 11.56 -14.38 2.02
CA GLU A 105 10.19 -14.27 1.52
C GLU A 105 10.04 -13.16 0.46
N LYS A 106 10.77 -12.05 0.63
CA LYS A 106 10.83 -10.93 -0.31
C LYS A 106 11.54 -11.33 -1.61
N HIS A 107 12.72 -11.95 -1.50
CA HIS A 107 13.48 -12.44 -2.65
C HIS A 107 12.79 -13.59 -3.39
N SER A 108 11.89 -14.31 -2.73
CA SER A 108 11.11 -15.35 -3.39
C SER A 108 9.93 -14.81 -4.22
N ARG A 109 9.40 -13.62 -3.92
CA ARG A 109 8.14 -13.12 -4.52
C ARG A 109 8.30 -11.90 -5.42
N PHE A 110 9.13 -10.94 -5.03
CA PHE A 110 9.23 -9.66 -5.73
C PHE A 110 10.07 -9.67 -7.02
N PRO A 111 11.08 -10.56 -7.21
CA PRO A 111 11.82 -10.57 -8.46
C PRO A 111 10.93 -10.77 -9.70
N GLY A 112 10.88 -9.75 -10.56
CA GLY A 112 10.08 -9.78 -11.79
C GLY A 112 8.56 -9.78 -11.62
N CYS A 113 8.04 -9.44 -10.43
CA CYS A 113 6.60 -9.53 -10.15
C CYS A 113 5.74 -8.53 -10.94
N MET A 114 6.35 -7.48 -11.50
CA MET A 114 5.68 -6.44 -12.30
C MET A 114 5.98 -6.55 -13.80
N ASN A 115 6.52 -7.68 -14.26
CA ASN A 115 6.83 -7.84 -15.68
C ASN A 115 5.58 -7.63 -16.56
N GLY A 116 5.70 -6.80 -17.59
CA GLY A 116 4.59 -6.38 -18.47
C GLY A 116 3.66 -5.30 -17.90
N ARG A 117 3.83 -4.89 -16.64
CA ARG A 117 2.98 -3.88 -15.99
C ARG A 117 3.71 -2.54 -15.79
N THR A 118 2.93 -1.48 -15.60
CA THR A 118 3.43 -0.16 -15.19
C THR A 118 3.59 -0.13 -13.68
N MET A 119 4.74 0.32 -13.20
CA MET A 119 4.95 0.66 -11.79
C MET A 119 4.55 2.11 -11.55
N TYR A 120 3.50 2.31 -10.77
CA TYR A 120 3.05 3.61 -10.29
C TYR A 120 3.79 3.99 -9.01
N VAL A 121 4.31 5.22 -8.97
CA VAL A 121 4.95 5.83 -7.80
C VAL A 121 4.02 6.88 -7.23
N ILE A 122 3.44 6.61 -6.05
CA ILE A 122 2.45 7.45 -5.39
C ILE A 122 3.12 8.17 -4.21
N PRO A 123 3.46 9.46 -4.33
CA PRO A 123 3.84 10.30 -3.20
C PRO A 123 2.59 10.69 -2.43
N PHE A 124 2.51 10.36 -1.14
CA PHE A 124 1.35 10.72 -0.33
C PHE A 124 1.74 11.34 1.01
N SER A 125 0.88 12.25 1.48
CA SER A 125 0.93 12.76 2.85
C SER A 125 -0.24 12.24 3.68
N MET A 126 0.11 11.76 4.87
CA MET A 126 -0.83 11.39 5.93
C MET A 126 -1.07 12.61 6.82
N GLY A 127 -2.25 13.21 6.66
CA GLY A 127 -2.60 14.50 7.27
C GLY A 127 -2.43 15.67 6.30
N PRO A 128 -2.64 16.92 6.76
CA PRO A 128 -2.39 18.11 5.96
C PRO A 128 -0.92 18.17 5.53
N VAL A 129 -0.66 18.46 4.25
CA VAL A 129 0.69 18.58 3.71
C VAL A 129 1.45 19.69 4.45
N GLY A 130 2.61 19.36 5.02
CA GLY A 130 3.41 20.29 5.84
C GLY A 130 2.95 20.43 7.29
N GLY A 131 1.93 19.68 7.72
CA GLY A 131 1.47 19.70 9.11
C GLY A 131 2.51 19.11 10.09
N PRO A 132 2.52 19.55 11.37
CA PRO A 132 3.55 19.15 12.35
C PRO A 132 3.53 17.65 12.70
N ILE A 133 2.36 17.02 12.59
CA ILE A 133 2.15 15.58 12.80
C ILE A 133 2.10 14.78 11.48
N SER A 134 2.20 15.46 10.34
CA SER A 134 2.07 14.82 9.04
C SER A 134 3.25 13.89 8.76
N LYS A 135 2.98 12.80 8.04
CA LYS A 135 4.00 11.84 7.61
C LYS A 135 3.91 11.64 6.11
N ILE A 136 5.06 11.69 5.46
CA ILE A 136 5.18 11.50 4.01
C ILE A 136 5.61 10.06 3.75
N GLY A 137 4.94 9.43 2.78
CA GLY A 137 5.29 8.13 2.25
C GLY A 137 5.38 8.14 0.75
N ILE A 138 6.13 7.19 0.22
CA ILE A 138 6.17 6.86 -1.21
C ILE A 138 5.75 5.41 -1.34
N GLN A 139 4.67 5.19 -2.07
CA GLN A 139 4.19 3.86 -2.40
C GLN A 139 4.49 3.52 -3.86
N VAL A 140 5.11 2.36 -4.09
CA VAL A 140 5.19 1.75 -5.42
C VAL A 140 4.11 0.67 -5.55
N THR A 141 3.40 0.66 -6.68
CA THR A 141 2.32 -0.31 -6.95
C THR A 141 2.21 -0.60 -8.45
N ASP A 142 1.78 -1.80 -8.82
CA ASP A 142 1.45 -2.20 -10.19
C ASP A 142 -0.06 -2.18 -10.49
N SER A 143 -0.85 -1.62 -9.57
CA SER A 143 -2.32 -1.56 -9.66
C SER A 143 -2.79 -0.12 -9.76
N SER A 144 -3.43 0.23 -10.88
CA SER A 144 -4.11 1.51 -11.08
C SER A 144 -5.30 1.70 -10.15
N TYR A 145 -5.96 0.61 -9.75
CA TYR A 145 -7.00 0.63 -8.71
C TYR A 145 -6.48 1.21 -7.39
N VAL A 146 -5.29 0.76 -6.96
CA VAL A 146 -4.64 1.27 -5.76
C VAL A 146 -4.29 2.74 -5.88
N VAL A 147 -3.87 3.22 -7.07
CA VAL A 147 -3.60 4.64 -7.32
C VAL A 147 -4.85 5.48 -7.07
N LEU A 148 -5.99 5.10 -7.67
CA LEU A 148 -7.25 5.82 -7.49
C LEU A 148 -7.72 5.83 -6.03
N CYS A 149 -7.62 4.70 -5.33
CA CYS A 149 -7.95 4.63 -3.91
C CYS A 149 -7.03 5.51 -3.05
N MET A 150 -5.72 5.48 -3.31
CA MET A 150 -4.76 6.31 -2.58
C MET A 150 -5.01 7.80 -2.81
N ARG A 151 -5.39 8.20 -4.02
CA ARG A 151 -5.78 9.58 -4.33
C ARG A 151 -7.00 10.05 -3.52
N ILE A 152 -7.96 9.17 -3.26
CA ILE A 152 -9.14 9.49 -2.44
C ILE A 152 -8.80 9.51 -0.95
N MET A 153 -8.03 8.54 -0.47
CA MET A 153 -7.79 8.31 0.96
C MET A 153 -6.66 9.18 1.54
N THR A 154 -5.74 9.65 0.69
CA THR A 154 -4.54 10.37 1.11
C THR A 154 -4.34 11.63 0.29
N ARG A 155 -3.39 12.49 0.68
CA ARG A 155 -3.08 13.71 -0.06
C ARG A 155 -1.97 13.39 -1.04
N VAL A 156 -2.33 13.14 -2.29
CA VAL A 156 -1.39 12.98 -3.41
C VAL A 156 -1.37 14.30 -4.18
N THR A 157 -0.26 15.03 -4.08
CA THR A 157 -0.08 16.32 -4.76
C THR A 157 1.39 16.56 -5.05
N PRO A 158 1.76 17.41 -6.02
CA PRO A 158 3.16 17.76 -6.27
C PRO A 158 3.85 18.38 -5.05
N LYS A 159 3.11 19.09 -4.19
CA LYS A 159 3.59 19.69 -2.93
C LYS A 159 4.17 18.68 -1.95
N VAL A 160 3.81 17.40 -2.06
CA VAL A 160 4.38 16.32 -1.23
C VAL A 160 5.87 16.18 -1.50
N TRP A 161 6.31 16.32 -2.76
CA TRP A 161 7.73 16.29 -3.12
C TRP A 161 8.51 17.47 -2.55
N GLU A 162 7.91 18.66 -2.61
CA GLU A 162 8.49 19.90 -2.05
C GLU A 162 8.66 19.79 -0.53
N THR A 163 7.61 19.31 0.15
CA THR A 163 7.62 19.13 1.61
C THR A 163 8.58 18.02 2.04
N LEU A 164 8.72 16.97 1.23
CA LEU A 164 9.65 15.88 1.51
C LEU A 164 11.09 16.37 1.52
N GLY A 165 11.49 17.14 0.51
CA GLY A 165 12.89 17.56 0.35
C GLY A 165 13.84 16.36 0.48
N ASN A 166 14.84 16.47 1.36
CA ASN A 166 15.80 15.39 1.64
C ASN A 166 15.49 14.58 2.93
N ASN A 167 14.31 14.78 3.50
CA ASN A 167 13.88 14.09 4.72
C ASN A 167 13.63 12.60 4.47
N ASP A 168 13.55 11.85 5.57
CA ASP A 168 13.14 10.45 5.50
C ASP A 168 11.65 10.33 5.25
N PHE A 169 11.28 9.28 4.51
CA PHE A 169 9.91 8.96 4.18
C PHE A 169 9.64 7.48 4.41
N VAL A 170 8.35 7.16 4.46
CA VAL A 170 7.87 5.79 4.59
C VAL A 170 7.95 5.10 3.24
N LYS A 171 8.71 4.02 3.18
CA LYS A 171 8.82 3.16 1.99
C LYS A 171 7.68 2.16 1.98
N CYS A 172 6.76 2.30 1.03
CA CYS A 172 5.65 1.37 0.83
C CYS A 172 5.85 0.64 -0.50
N ILE A 173 5.77 -0.69 -0.47
CA ILE A 173 5.87 -1.54 -1.66
C ILE A 173 4.61 -2.39 -1.74
N HIS A 174 3.98 -2.39 -2.91
CA HIS A 174 2.81 -3.19 -3.23
C HIS A 174 2.98 -3.81 -4.62
N SER A 175 2.58 -5.07 -4.76
CA SER A 175 2.40 -5.72 -6.05
C SER A 175 1.24 -6.69 -5.96
N VAL A 176 0.43 -6.76 -7.00
CA VAL A 176 -0.61 -7.76 -7.18
C VAL A 176 0.00 -9.16 -7.40
N GLY A 177 1.27 -9.24 -7.81
CA GLY A 177 1.97 -10.52 -7.97
C GLY A 177 1.50 -11.33 -9.17
N ALA A 178 1.03 -10.67 -10.22
CA ALA A 178 0.51 -11.28 -11.44
C ALA A 178 1.28 -10.77 -12.68
N PRO A 179 2.56 -11.18 -12.86
CA PRO A 179 3.37 -10.78 -14.01
C PRO A 179 2.83 -11.38 -15.31
N GLU A 180 3.04 -10.66 -16.41
CA GLU A 180 2.65 -11.11 -17.74
C GLU A 180 3.69 -12.07 -18.37
N PRO A 181 3.26 -13.01 -19.25
CA PRO A 181 1.86 -13.28 -19.64
C PRO A 181 1.06 -13.97 -18.52
N LEU A 182 -0.18 -13.55 -18.34
CA LEU A 182 -1.07 -14.12 -17.33
C LEU A 182 -1.43 -15.57 -17.69
N LYS A 183 -1.19 -16.51 -16.76
CA LYS A 183 -1.60 -17.92 -16.93
C LYS A 183 -3.12 -18.11 -16.86
N ARG A 184 -3.88 -17.13 -16.37
CA ARG A 184 -5.34 -17.12 -16.26
C ARG A 184 -5.84 -15.69 -16.25
N MET A 185 -7.07 -15.46 -16.76
CA MET A 185 -7.75 -14.16 -16.62
C MET A 185 -7.88 -13.82 -15.13
N PHE A 186 -7.24 -12.73 -14.74
CA PHE A 186 -7.04 -12.32 -13.36
C PHE A 186 -7.74 -10.98 -13.15
N PHE A 187 -8.70 -10.94 -12.22
CA PHE A 187 -9.29 -9.69 -11.76
C PHE A 187 -8.45 -9.18 -10.59
N ASP A 188 -7.82 -8.02 -10.75
CA ASP A 188 -6.85 -7.47 -9.80
C ASP A 188 -7.40 -7.46 -8.37
N CYS A 189 -6.74 -8.20 -7.49
CA CYS A 189 -6.39 -7.85 -6.11
C CYS A 189 -5.74 -9.13 -5.54
N ILE A 190 -4.44 -9.08 -5.25
CA ILE A 190 -3.80 -9.92 -4.22
C ILE A 190 -3.00 -8.95 -3.37
N MET A 191 -3.45 -8.74 -2.14
CA MET A 191 -2.76 -7.95 -1.12
C MET A 191 -1.74 -8.81 -0.37
N HIS A 192 -0.45 -8.62 -0.65
CA HIS A 192 0.61 -8.99 0.30
C HIS A 192 1.12 -7.72 1.00
N THR A 193 0.49 -7.36 2.11
CA THR A 193 0.95 -6.25 2.96
C THR A 193 2.11 -6.71 3.84
N TYR A 194 3.31 -6.18 3.59
CA TYR A 194 4.45 -6.35 4.47
C TYR A 194 4.67 -5.10 5.34
N ARG A 195 4.80 -5.28 6.66
CA ARG A 195 5.11 -4.19 7.61
C ARG A 195 6.62 -4.02 7.68
N LEU A 196 7.16 -3.13 6.86
CA LEU A 196 8.58 -2.78 6.87
C LEU A 196 8.85 -1.67 7.90
N ASN A 197 9.41 -2.03 9.06
CA ASN A 197 10.00 -1.05 10.00
C ASN A 197 11.41 -0.71 9.52
N TYR A 198 11.56 0.35 8.70
CA TYR A 198 12.88 0.96 8.46
C TYR A 198 13.09 2.12 9.43
N GLY A 199 13.81 1.86 10.54
CA GLY A 199 14.61 2.84 11.30
C GLY A 199 13.89 4.03 11.95
N SER A 200 12.62 4.25 11.69
CA SER A 200 11.79 5.21 12.40
C SER A 200 10.90 4.42 13.35
N ASN A 201 10.72 4.93 14.58
CA ASN A 201 9.89 4.32 15.63
C ASN A 201 8.37 4.33 15.28
N PHE A 202 8.02 4.17 14.01
CA PHE A 202 6.69 4.25 13.45
C PHE A 202 6.48 3.11 12.47
N SER A 203 5.50 2.27 12.80
CA SER A 203 5.04 1.24 11.89
C SER A 203 3.92 1.76 11.00
N PHE A 204 4.03 1.50 9.69
CA PHE A 204 2.98 1.74 8.72
C PHE A 204 2.24 0.45 8.37
N ARG A 205 0.91 0.56 8.28
CA ARG A 205 0.04 -0.51 7.81
C ARG A 205 -0.81 0.04 6.69
N LEU A 206 -0.39 -0.24 5.46
CA LEU A 206 -1.14 0.15 4.27
C LEU A 206 -2.02 -1.02 3.84
N ILE A 207 -3.33 -0.90 4.06
CA ILE A 207 -4.34 -1.84 3.61
C ILE A 207 -5.26 -1.06 2.69
N VAL A 208 -5.29 -1.42 1.41
CA VAL A 208 -6.32 -0.97 0.47
C VAL A 208 -7.24 -2.17 0.27
N ASN A 209 -8.39 -2.20 0.92
CA ASN A 209 -9.43 -3.20 0.61
C ASN A 209 -10.81 -2.52 0.73
N THR A 210 -11.69 -2.86 -0.22
CA THR A 210 -12.96 -2.22 -0.61
C THR A 210 -14.09 -2.22 0.43
N ARG A 211 -13.88 -2.64 1.67
CA ARG A 211 -14.96 -2.65 2.66
C ARG A 211 -14.69 -2.04 4.02
N TYR A 212 -13.46 -1.65 4.32
CA TYR A 212 -13.18 -0.97 5.58
C TYR A 212 -12.06 0.04 5.37
N TYR A 213 -12.29 1.24 5.89
CA TYR A 213 -11.34 2.34 6.07
C TYR A 213 -9.87 1.91 6.08
N VAL A 214 -9.00 2.73 5.48
CA VAL A 214 -7.55 2.66 5.69
C VAL A 214 -7.29 2.87 7.20
N ILE A 215 -7.21 1.78 7.96
CA ILE A 215 -6.78 1.84 9.36
C ILE A 215 -5.26 1.89 9.37
N LEU A 216 -4.72 3.12 9.35
CA LEU A 216 -3.33 3.36 9.71
C LEU A 216 -3.21 3.27 11.23
N LYS A 217 -2.94 2.07 11.73
CA LYS A 217 -2.62 1.88 13.15
C LYS A 217 -1.19 2.33 13.42
N PHE A 218 -1.07 3.50 14.05
CA PHE A 218 0.16 3.96 14.68
C PHE A 218 0.41 3.15 15.96
N TYR A 219 1.60 2.57 16.09
CA TYR A 219 2.06 2.00 17.37
C TYR A 219 3.33 2.74 17.77
N LYS A 220 3.18 3.77 18.59
CA LYS A 220 4.26 4.29 19.43
C LYS A 220 3.61 4.78 20.72
N TYR A 221 3.84 4.03 21.79
CA TYR A 221 3.18 4.11 23.10
C TYR A 221 1.70 3.67 23.08
N GLY A 222 1.30 2.97 24.15
CA GLY A 222 0.06 2.22 24.24
C GLY A 222 -1.22 3.03 24.06
N LEU A 223 -2.30 2.28 23.77
CA LEU A 223 -3.70 2.69 23.72
C LEU A 223 -4.02 3.92 22.85
N LEU A 224 -4.67 3.66 21.71
CA LEU A 224 -5.85 4.43 21.34
C LEU A 224 -6.91 3.45 20.83
N LEU A 225 -7.88 3.13 21.71
CA LEU A 225 -9.20 2.70 21.29
C LEU A 225 -9.83 3.89 20.58
N ALA A 226 -10.03 3.77 19.26
CA ALA A 226 -11.10 4.53 18.64
C ALA A 226 -12.37 3.72 18.87
N GLU A 227 -13.06 3.99 19.98
CA GLU A 227 -14.50 3.76 20.06
C GLU A 227 -15.14 4.55 18.93
N LEU A 228 -15.86 3.86 18.04
CA LEU A 228 -16.92 4.50 17.29
C LEU A 228 -18.04 4.77 18.30
N GLN A 229 -18.03 5.96 18.89
CA GLN A 229 -19.26 6.53 19.42
C GLN A 229 -20.27 6.53 18.28
N ASN A 230 -21.37 5.82 18.50
CA ASN A 230 -22.61 5.97 17.78
C ASN A 230 -22.93 7.46 17.64
N MET A 231 -23.14 7.95 16.41
CA MET A 231 -24.07 9.05 16.20
C MET A 231 -25.00 8.70 15.03
N PRO A 232 -26.30 9.01 15.17
CA PRO A 232 -27.38 8.43 14.39
C PRO A 232 -27.55 9.14 13.04
N LEU A 233 -28.52 8.67 12.26
CA LEU A 233 -29.13 9.43 11.16
C LEU A 233 -29.46 10.87 11.57
#